data_AF-A0A0G4J7X8-F1
#
_entry.id   AF-A0A0G4J7X8-F1
#
_cell.length_a   1.000
_cell.length_b   1.000
_cell.length_c   1.000
_cell.angle_alpha   90.00
_cell.angle_beta   90.00
_cell.angle_gamma   90.00
#
_symmetry.space_group_name_H-M   'P 1'
#
loop_
_entity.id
_entity.type
_entity.pdbx_description
1 polymer ?
#
loop_
_entity_poly.entity_id
_entity_poly.type
_entity_poly.pdbx_seq_one_letter_code
_entity_poly.pdbx_strand_id
1 'polypeptide(L)'
;MNQVVNDLLQRLHIADLFTTGYTPWANGTVEIVNRRILFLMKSLLSEFALNVQDWPDLVPLINMVFNHTIRPRIGYVPVTILTGLEPSTLFVTRLDATLDLPITPDRLRELTADLISALDDMHKDVSHRLAKQSRLRHESRKHQRNVKSINFSIDDYVLVAKRSNARKTTYKLDWSLPNR
;
A
#
# COMPACT_ATOMS: atom_id res chain seq x y z
N MET A 1 -21.99 9.04 1.34
CA MET A 1 -20.77 9.14 2.16
C MET A 1 -21.20 9.22 3.61
N ASN A 2 -20.53 8.53 4.53
CA ASN A 2 -20.89 8.60 5.95
C ASN A 2 -20.43 9.97 6.49
N GLN A 3 -21.34 10.77 7.04
CA GLN A 3 -21.06 12.13 7.52
C GLN A 3 -19.94 12.15 8.57
N VAL A 4 -19.88 11.14 9.44
CA VAL A 4 -18.86 11.01 10.48
C VAL A 4 -17.45 10.89 9.89
N VAL A 5 -17.32 10.22 8.74
CA VAL A 5 -16.02 10.03 8.07
C VAL A 5 -15.54 11.34 7.46
N ASN A 6 -16.44 12.14 6.88
CA ASN A 6 -16.07 13.46 6.34
C ASN A 6 -15.64 14.42 7.44
N ASP A 7 -16.37 14.45 8.56
CA ASP A 7 -16.03 15.33 9.68
C ASP A 7 -14.65 14.97 10.27
N LEU A 8 -14.31 13.68 10.31
CA LEU A 8 -12.97 13.23 10.71
C LEU A 8 -11.90 13.66 9.71
N LEU A 9 -12.13 13.47 8.41
CA LEU A 9 -11.14 13.80 7.38
C LEU A 9 -10.89 15.32 7.32
N GLN A 10 -11.94 16.14 7.47
CA GLN A 10 -11.82 17.59 7.59
C GLN A 10 -11.02 18.02 8.83
N ARG A 11 -11.29 17.42 10.00
CA ARG A 11 -10.56 17.74 11.25
C ARG A 11 -9.10 17.31 11.21
N LEU A 12 -8.79 16.23 10.51
CA LEU A 12 -7.42 15.71 10.35
C LEU A 12 -6.68 16.36 9.17
N HIS A 13 -7.31 17.28 8.44
CA HIS A 13 -6.77 17.90 7.23
C HIS A 13 -6.29 16.88 6.18
N ILE A 14 -6.96 15.73 6.10
CA ILE A 14 -6.64 14.67 5.14
C ILE A 14 -7.46 14.92 3.87
N ALA A 15 -6.79 14.92 2.71
CA ALA A 15 -7.47 15.04 1.43
C ALA A 15 -8.27 13.77 1.11
N ASP A 16 -9.55 13.92 0.80
CA ASP A 16 -10.43 12.82 0.43
C ASP A 16 -10.08 12.29 -0.97
N LEU A 17 -9.22 11.27 -1.05
CA LEU A 17 -8.95 10.58 -2.31
C LEU A 17 -10.02 9.51 -2.57
N PHE A 18 -11.21 9.92 -3.02
CA PHE A 18 -12.23 8.96 -3.41
C PHE A 18 -11.90 8.34 -4.76
N THR A 19 -11.63 7.03 -4.71
CA THR A 19 -11.55 6.20 -5.91
C THR A 19 -12.96 6.07 -6.49
N THR A 20 -13.13 6.35 -7.78
CA THR A 20 -14.41 6.17 -8.50
C THR A 20 -14.98 4.78 -8.23
N GLY A 21 -16.30 4.72 -7.97
CA GLY A 21 -16.97 3.45 -7.71
C GLY A 21 -16.65 2.41 -8.79
N TYR A 22 -16.40 1.16 -8.38
CA TYR A 22 -16.12 0.03 -9.26
C TYR A 22 -14.80 0.09 -10.06
N THR A 23 -13.78 0.77 -9.54
CA THR A 23 -12.42 0.78 -10.13
C THR A 23 -11.41 -0.01 -9.28
N PRO A 24 -11.48 -1.36 -9.24
CA PRO A 24 -10.60 -2.19 -8.41
C PRO A 24 -9.11 -2.01 -8.76
N TRP A 25 -8.79 -1.59 -9.99
CA TRP A 25 -7.42 -1.30 -10.41
C TRP A 25 -6.77 -0.13 -9.67
N ALA A 26 -7.56 0.83 -9.17
CA ALA A 26 -7.04 1.95 -8.37
C ALA A 26 -6.64 1.50 -6.96
N ASN A 27 -7.29 0.47 -6.41
CA ASN A 27 -6.97 -0.11 -5.09
C ASN A 27 -6.03 -1.32 -5.18
N GLY A 28 -5.47 -1.62 -6.36
CA GLY A 28 -4.73 -2.86 -6.60
C GLY A 28 -3.52 -3.07 -5.67
N THR A 29 -2.89 -2.00 -5.17
CA THR A 29 -1.80 -2.12 -4.19
C THR A 29 -2.30 -2.67 -2.86
N VAL A 30 -3.43 -2.16 -2.35
CA VAL A 30 -4.04 -2.63 -1.10
C VAL A 30 -4.53 -4.06 -1.25
N GLU A 31 -5.14 -4.41 -2.38
CA GLU A 31 -5.59 -5.78 -2.65
C GLU A 31 -4.43 -6.80 -2.64
N ILE A 32 -3.28 -6.44 -3.25
CA ILE A 32 -2.08 -7.30 -3.24
C ILE A 32 -1.55 -7.47 -1.81
N VAL A 33 -1.51 -6.40 -1.03
CA VAL A 33 -1.06 -6.46 0.38
C VAL A 33 -2.02 -7.32 1.20
N ASN A 34 -3.33 -7.11 1.09
CA ASN A 34 -4.34 -7.88 1.80
C ASN A 34 -4.28 -9.37 1.45
N ARG A 35 -4.07 -9.72 0.17
CA ARG A 35 -3.89 -11.12 -0.24
C ARG A 35 -2.68 -11.76 0.44
N ARG A 36 -1.57 -11.03 0.56
CA ARG A 36 -0.36 -11.52 1.25
C ARG A 36 -0.60 -11.66 2.76
N ILE A 37 -1.30 -10.71 3.38
CA ILE A 37 -1.63 -10.75 4.81
C ILE A 37 -2.47 -12.00 5.09
N LEU A 38 -3.51 -12.24 4.29
CA LEU A 38 -4.37 -13.42 4.45
C LEU A 38 -3.61 -14.73 4.22
N PHE A 39 -2.68 -14.75 3.26
CA PHE A 39 -1.83 -15.92 3.04
C PHE A 39 -0.98 -16.21 4.28
N LEU A 40 -0.28 -15.21 4.82
CA LEU A 40 0.56 -15.37 6.01
C LEU A 40 -0.25 -15.71 7.26
N MET A 41 -1.41 -15.09 7.47
CA MET A 41 -2.33 -15.47 8.56
C MET A 41 -2.68 -16.95 8.50
N LYS A 42 -3.08 -17.44 7.32
CA LYS A 42 -3.44 -18.86 7.14
C LYS A 42 -2.26 -19.80 7.36
N SER A 43 -1.07 -19.43 6.88
CA SER A 43 0.14 -20.22 7.10
C SER A 43 0.48 -20.31 8.59
N LEU A 44 0.49 -19.19 9.30
CA LEU A 44 0.82 -19.16 10.73
C LEU A 44 -0.23 -19.89 11.59
N LEU A 45 -1.53 -19.71 11.30
CA LEU A 45 -2.59 -20.47 11.98
C LEU A 45 -2.39 -21.98 11.80
N SER A 46 -2.02 -22.41 10.59
CA SER A 46 -1.74 -23.83 10.31
C SER A 46 -0.46 -24.33 10.97
N GLU A 47 0.58 -23.51 11.06
CA GLU A 47 1.88 -23.87 11.63
C GLU A 47 1.84 -23.95 13.16
N PHE A 48 1.14 -23.02 13.81
CA PHE A 48 0.96 -23.01 15.26
C PHE A 48 -0.24 -23.85 15.75
N ALA A 49 -0.95 -24.53 14.83
CA ALA A 49 -2.16 -25.30 15.13
C ALA A 49 -3.21 -24.51 15.94
N LEU A 50 -3.37 -23.22 15.62
CA LEU A 50 -4.29 -22.30 16.28
C LEU A 50 -5.68 -22.34 15.64
N ASN A 51 -6.71 -22.01 16.42
CA ASN A 51 -8.04 -21.85 15.86
C ASN A 51 -8.12 -20.54 15.07
N VAL A 52 -9.00 -20.50 14.07
CA VAL A 52 -9.21 -19.29 13.26
C VAL A 52 -9.63 -18.08 14.11
N GLN A 53 -10.25 -18.31 15.27
CA GLN A 53 -10.67 -17.24 16.19
C GLN A 53 -9.48 -16.54 16.86
N ASP A 54 -8.32 -17.19 16.92
CA ASP A 54 -7.10 -16.68 17.57
C ASP A 54 -6.26 -15.82 16.59
N TRP A 55 -6.81 -15.49 15.41
CA TRP A 55 -6.15 -14.61 14.44
C TRP A 55 -5.72 -13.23 14.99
N PRO A 56 -6.41 -12.59 15.97
CA PRO A 56 -5.98 -11.30 16.50
C PRO A 56 -4.58 -11.37 17.13
N ASP A 57 -4.22 -12.51 17.73
CA ASP A 57 -2.93 -12.70 18.40
C ASP A 57 -1.77 -12.76 17.39
N LEU A 58 -2.07 -13.09 16.13
CA LEU A 58 -1.08 -13.12 15.04
C LEU A 58 -0.88 -11.76 14.38
N VAL A 59 -1.77 -10.79 14.60
CA VAL A 59 -1.68 -9.46 13.97
C VAL A 59 -0.36 -8.75 14.26
N PRO A 60 0.14 -8.69 15.51
CA PRO A 60 1.42 -8.04 15.82
C PRO A 60 2.59 -8.73 15.10
N LEU A 61 2.62 -10.07 15.10
CA LEU A 61 3.65 -10.86 14.45
C LEU A 61 3.67 -10.60 12.93
N ILE A 62 2.49 -10.56 12.31
CA ILE A 62 2.35 -10.31 10.89
C ILE A 62 2.79 -8.88 10.55
N ASN A 63 2.33 -7.89 11.30
CA ASN A 63 2.76 -6.50 11.10
C ASN A 63 4.28 -6.36 11.22
N MET A 64 4.89 -7.03 12.20
CA MET A 64 6.35 -7.06 12.35
C MET A 64 7.01 -7.62 11.09
N VAL A 65 6.64 -8.82 10.65
CA VAL A 65 7.22 -9.45 9.44
C VAL A 65 7.02 -8.56 8.22
N PHE A 66 5.83 -8.01 8.01
CA PHE A 66 5.55 -7.14 6.86
C PHE A 66 6.35 -5.85 6.84
N ASN A 67 6.68 -5.30 8.01
CA ASN A 67 7.42 -4.07 8.16
C ASN A 67 8.94 -4.29 8.19
N HIS A 68 9.41 -5.50 8.49
CA HIS A 68 10.83 -5.85 8.60
C HIS A 68 11.36 -6.72 7.44
N THR A 69 10.50 -7.07 6.47
CA THR A 69 10.91 -7.86 5.29
C THR A 69 11.18 -6.96 4.09
N ILE A 70 12.29 -7.24 3.38
CA ILE A 70 12.64 -6.54 2.13
C ILE A 70 11.53 -6.74 1.11
N ARG A 71 11.04 -5.65 0.51
CA ARG A 71 10.05 -5.72 -0.56
C ARG A 71 10.77 -5.73 -1.91
N PRO A 72 10.75 -6.82 -2.70
CA PRO A 72 11.51 -6.89 -3.97
C PRO A 72 11.14 -5.79 -4.98
N ARG A 73 9.92 -5.27 -4.90
CA ARG A 73 9.43 -4.16 -5.75
C ARG A 73 10.17 -2.84 -5.51
N ILE A 74 10.60 -2.63 -4.27
CA ILE A 74 11.20 -1.38 -3.79
C ILE A 74 12.69 -1.60 -3.48
N GLY A 75 13.07 -2.82 -3.09
CA GLY A 75 14.42 -3.24 -2.70
C GLY A 75 14.84 -2.74 -1.32
N TYR A 76 13.89 -2.22 -0.53
CA TYR A 76 14.10 -1.74 0.83
C TYR A 76 13.08 -2.37 1.78
N VAL A 77 13.37 -2.26 3.07
CA VAL A 77 12.49 -2.67 4.16
C VAL A 77 11.58 -1.49 4.56
N PRO A 78 10.25 -1.70 4.75
CA PRO A 78 9.34 -0.60 5.07
C PRO A 78 9.70 0.19 6.33
N VAL A 79 10.15 -0.48 7.40
CA VAL A 79 10.56 0.20 8.63
C VAL A 79 11.72 1.16 8.36
N THR A 80 12.72 0.73 7.58
CA THR A 80 13.88 1.54 7.22
C THR A 80 13.51 2.74 6.36
N ILE A 81 12.56 2.60 5.43
CA ILE A 81 12.06 3.72 4.62
C ILE A 81 11.37 4.77 5.51
N LEU A 82 10.65 4.31 6.54
CA LEU A 82 9.86 5.18 7.41
C LEU A 82 10.71 5.87 8.47
N THR A 83 11.65 5.15 9.09
CA THR A 83 12.37 5.61 10.29
C THR A 83 13.87 5.78 10.09
N GLY A 84 14.43 5.32 8.97
CA GLY A 84 15.88 5.28 8.74
C GLY A 84 16.60 4.21 9.56
N LEU A 85 15.88 3.39 10.33
CA LEU A 85 16.47 2.36 11.18
C LEU A 85 16.67 1.05 10.41
N GLU A 86 17.76 0.35 10.74
CA GLU A 86 17.98 -1.01 10.27
C GLU A 86 16.92 -1.97 10.85
N PRO A 87 16.50 -2.97 10.07
CA PRO A 87 15.46 -3.90 10.50
C PRO A 87 15.98 -4.80 11.62
N SER A 88 15.39 -4.68 12.81
CA SER A 88 15.62 -5.63 13.91
C SER A 88 14.82 -6.91 13.69
N THR A 89 15.48 -8.07 13.74
CA THR A 89 14.87 -9.39 13.55
C THR A 89 14.23 -9.98 14.81
N LEU A 90 14.41 -9.35 15.97
CA LEU A 90 13.94 -9.84 17.25
C LEU A 90 12.75 -8.99 17.75
N PHE A 91 11.85 -9.61 18.53
CA PHE A 91 10.87 -8.98 19.44
C PHE A 91 11.53 -8.11 20.53
N VAL A 92 12.69 -7.54 20.24
CA VAL A 92 13.38 -6.63 21.13
C VAL A 92 12.76 -5.29 20.84
N THR A 93 11.79 -4.92 21.68
CA THR A 93 11.74 -3.55 22.16
C THR A 93 13.18 -3.16 22.44
N ARG A 94 13.76 -2.36 21.56
CA ARG A 94 14.97 -1.61 21.89
C ARG A 94 14.53 -0.66 23.01
N LEU A 95 14.43 -1.18 24.24
CA LEU A 95 14.91 -0.46 25.40
C LEU A 95 16.42 -0.41 25.15
N ASP A 96 16.83 0.46 24.23
CA ASP A 96 18.15 1.03 24.35
C ASP A 96 18.15 1.59 25.76
N ALA A 97 18.99 1.02 26.61
CA ALA A 97 19.40 1.68 27.83
C ALA A 97 19.61 3.14 27.44
N THR A 98 18.86 4.06 28.05
CA THR A 98 18.99 5.49 27.80
C THR A 98 20.44 5.83 28.08
N LEU A 99 21.24 5.86 27.02
CA LEU A 99 22.59 6.34 27.08
C LEU A 99 22.41 7.85 27.17
N ASP A 100 22.57 8.38 28.38
CA ASP A 100 22.74 9.81 28.61
C ASP A 100 24.06 10.23 27.97
N LEU A 101 24.04 10.32 26.64
CA LEU A 101 25.08 10.94 25.86
C LEU A 101 24.82 12.45 25.93
N PRO A 102 25.78 13.24 26.43
CA PRO A 102 25.68 14.70 26.34
C PRO A 102 25.81 15.09 24.86
N ILE A 103 24.68 15.16 24.17
CA ILE A 103 24.59 15.62 22.79
C ILE A 103 24.40 17.13 22.83
N THR A 104 25.32 17.87 22.21
CA THR A 104 25.17 19.32 22.03
C THR A 104 24.04 19.60 21.02
N PRO A 105 23.30 20.71 21.17
CA PRO A 105 22.20 21.04 20.26
C PRO A 105 22.65 21.19 18.80
N ASP A 106 23.87 21.67 18.56
CA ASP A 106 24.41 21.77 17.20
C ASP A 106 24.71 20.40 16.60
N ARG A 107 25.24 19.47 17.39
CA ARG A 107 25.46 18.10 16.94
C ARG A 107 24.15 17.37 16.64
N LEU A 108 23.10 17.64 17.42
CA LEU A 108 21.76 17.10 17.14
C LEU A 108 21.23 17.61 15.80
N ARG A 109 21.39 18.91 15.50
CA ARG A 109 20.97 19.50 14.22
C ARG A 109 21.71 18.91 13.03
N GLU A 110 23.02 18.68 13.16
CA GLU A 110 23.80 18.01 12.11
C GLU A 110 23.28 16.60 11.85
N LEU A 111 23.12 15.78 12.91
CA LEU A 111 22.65 14.40 12.77
C LEU A 111 21.23 14.31 12.20
N THR A 112 20.33 15.22 12.58
CA THR A 112 18.98 15.25 12.01
C THR A 112 18.98 15.70 10.56
N ALA A 113 19.81 16.68 10.19
CA ALA A 113 19.95 17.10 8.80
C ALA A 113 20.50 15.97 7.91
N ASP A 114 21.52 15.25 8.39
CA ASP A 114 22.08 14.08 7.70
C ASP A 114 21.03 12.98 7.52
N LEU A 115 20.26 12.67 8.58
CA LEU A 115 19.19 11.68 8.53
C LEU A 115 18.10 12.07 7.52
N ILE A 116 17.67 13.34 7.53
CA ILE A 116 16.67 13.85 6.58
C ILE A 116 17.18 13.71 5.15
N SER A 117 18.43 14.13 4.88
CA SER A 117 19.03 14.00 3.54
C SER A 117 19.10 12.55 3.09
N ALA A 118 19.50 11.63 3.97
CA ALA A 118 19.58 10.21 3.66
C ALA A 118 18.20 9.60 3.37
N LEU A 119 17.17 9.99 4.14
CA LEU A 119 15.79 9.57 3.90
C LEU A 119 15.24 10.12 2.57
N ASP A 120 15.51 11.39 2.26
CA ASP A 120 15.09 12.00 0.99
C ASP A 120 15.71 11.27 -0.20
N ASP A 121 16.99 10.94 -0.14
CA ASP A 121 17.66 10.21 -1.21
C ASP A 121 17.13 8.78 -1.34
N MET A 122 16.83 8.12 -0.22
CA MET A 122 16.15 6.83 -0.22
C MET A 122 14.75 6.93 -0.87
N HIS A 123 13.97 7.95 -0.53
CA HIS A 123 12.62 8.16 -1.07
C HIS A 123 12.64 8.47 -2.57
N LYS A 124 13.66 9.21 -3.04
CA LYS A 124 13.91 9.44 -4.48
C LYS A 124 14.20 8.13 -5.21
N ASP A 125 15.09 7.29 -4.67
CA ASP A 125 15.42 6.00 -5.30
C ASP A 125 14.21 5.05 -5.32
N VAL A 126 13.47 4.97 -4.21
CA VAL A 126 12.21 4.21 -4.13
C VAL A 126 11.22 4.66 -5.22
N SER A 127 11.03 5.97 -5.37
CA SER A 127 10.15 6.56 -6.38
C SER A 127 10.61 6.21 -7.80
N HIS A 128 11.92 6.29 -8.06
CA HIS A 128 12.51 5.93 -9.34
C HIS A 128 12.32 4.44 -9.67
N ARG A 129 12.58 3.54 -8.71
CA ARG A 129 12.37 2.09 -8.88
C ARG A 129 10.92 1.73 -9.15
N LEU A 130 9.98 2.36 -8.43
CA LEU A 130 8.55 2.17 -8.63
C LEU A 130 8.11 2.63 -10.02
N ALA A 131 8.58 3.80 -10.46
CA ALA A 131 8.31 4.34 -11.79
C ALA A 131 8.87 3.41 -12.89
N LYS A 132 10.11 2.95 -12.74
CA LYS A 132 10.75 2.00 -13.66
C LYS A 132 9.97 0.70 -13.77
N GLN A 133 9.57 0.10 -12.64
CA GLN A 133 8.74 -1.11 -12.67
C GLN A 133 7.37 -0.89 -13.31
N SER A 134 6.76 0.28 -13.09
CA SER A 134 5.49 0.63 -13.73
C SER A 134 5.62 0.69 -15.25
N ARG A 135 6.67 1.37 -15.76
CA ARG A 135 6.99 1.46 -17.18
C ARG A 135 7.22 0.09 -17.81
N LEU A 136 8.07 -0.75 -17.21
CA LEU A 136 8.33 -2.11 -17.69
C LEU A 136 7.07 -2.97 -17.75
N ARG A 137 6.18 -2.84 -16.75
CA ARG A 137 4.88 -3.55 -16.76
C ARG A 137 3.97 -3.04 -17.88
N HIS A 138 3.95 -1.73 -18.12
CA HIS A 138 3.17 -1.13 -19.20
C HIS A 138 3.66 -1.59 -20.58
N GLU A 139 4.98 -1.55 -20.80
CA GLU A 139 5.62 -2.04 -22.03
C GLU A 139 5.36 -3.53 -22.24
N SER A 140 5.55 -4.37 -21.22
CA SER A 140 5.26 -5.80 -21.28
C SER A 140 3.80 -6.08 -21.65
N ARG A 141 2.84 -5.30 -21.13
CA ARG A 141 1.43 -5.40 -21.50
C ARG A 141 1.17 -5.00 -22.95
N LYS A 142 1.86 -3.98 -23.47
CA LYS A 142 1.73 -3.55 -24.88
C LYS A 142 2.16 -4.65 -25.86
N HIS A 143 3.10 -5.51 -25.46
CA HIS A 143 3.53 -6.67 -26.25
C HIS A 143 2.61 -7.90 -26.13
N GLN A 144 1.60 -7.87 -25.26
CA GLN A 144 0.62 -8.96 -25.18
C GLN A 144 -0.36 -8.87 -26.36
N ARG A 145 -0.49 -9.98 -27.11
CA ARG A 145 -1.28 -10.09 -28.35
C ARG A 145 -2.75 -9.63 -28.25
N ASN A 146 -3.32 -9.50 -27.05
CA ASN A 146 -4.73 -9.18 -26.83
C ASN A 146 -4.98 -7.82 -26.14
N VAL A 147 -3.96 -6.97 -25.97
CA VAL A 147 -4.14 -5.65 -25.35
C VAL A 147 -4.31 -4.59 -26.44
N LYS A 148 -5.56 -4.23 -26.76
CA LYS A 148 -5.87 -3.06 -27.59
C LYS A 148 -5.72 -1.80 -26.73
N SER A 149 -4.91 -0.84 -27.19
CA SER A 149 -4.85 0.49 -26.57
C SER A 149 -6.20 1.18 -26.71
N ILE A 150 -6.77 1.60 -25.59
CA ILE A 150 -8.03 2.32 -25.55
C ILE A 150 -7.73 3.80 -25.80
N ASN A 151 -8.19 4.33 -26.93
CA ASN A 151 -8.05 5.74 -27.29
C ASN A 151 -9.43 6.38 -27.18
N PHE A 152 -9.66 7.17 -26.13
CA PHE A 152 -10.87 7.99 -26.02
C PHE A 152 -10.51 9.45 -26.36
N SER A 153 -11.31 10.07 -27.21
CA SER A 153 -11.35 11.52 -27.43
C SER A 153 -12.48 12.17 -26.62
N ILE A 154 -12.33 13.47 -26.36
CA ILE A 154 -13.46 14.30 -25.93
C ILE A 154 -14.55 14.18 -27.02
N ASP A 155 -15.81 13.99 -26.62
CA ASP A 155 -16.99 13.72 -27.46
C ASP A 155 -17.20 12.27 -27.96
N ASP A 156 -16.37 11.31 -27.53
CA ASP A 156 -16.63 9.90 -27.80
C ASP A 156 -17.80 9.37 -26.95
N TYR A 157 -18.73 8.65 -27.60
CA TYR A 157 -19.79 7.92 -26.90
C TYR A 157 -19.22 6.66 -26.24
N VAL A 158 -19.23 6.62 -24.91
CA VAL A 158 -18.75 5.48 -24.12
C VAL A 158 -19.90 4.73 -23.46
N LEU A 159 -19.85 3.40 -23.46
CA LEU A 159 -20.82 2.58 -22.72
C LEU A 159 -20.41 2.52 -21.24
N VAL A 160 -21.36 2.82 -20.35
CA VAL A 160 -21.15 2.70 -18.90
C VAL A 160 -21.73 1.37 -18.44
N ALA A 161 -20.85 0.48 -17.97
CA ALA A 161 -21.26 -0.76 -17.33
C ALA A 161 -21.71 -0.47 -15.89
N LYS A 162 -22.97 -0.79 -15.57
CA LYS A 162 -23.50 -0.81 -14.21
C LYS A 162 -23.74 -2.25 -13.78
N ARG A 163 -23.43 -2.56 -12.53
CA ARG A 163 -23.71 -3.88 -11.97
C ARG A 163 -25.20 -3.97 -11.68
N SER A 164 -25.89 -4.98 -12.23
CA SER A 164 -27.28 -5.22 -11.88
C SER A 164 -27.37 -5.67 -10.41
N ASN A 165 -28.30 -5.09 -9.65
CA ASN A 165 -28.49 -5.38 -8.22
C ASN A 165 -29.10 -6.77 -7.95
N ALA A 166 -29.06 -7.68 -8.94
CA ALA A 166 -29.54 -9.04 -8.77
C ALA A 166 -28.65 -9.79 -7.77
N ARG A 167 -29.17 -9.92 -6.55
CA ARG A 167 -28.66 -10.80 -5.51
C ARG A 167 -28.71 -12.25 -6.02
N LYS A 168 -27.69 -12.69 -6.77
CA LYS A 168 -27.12 -14.06 -6.82
C LYS A 168 -26.32 -14.29 -8.12
N THR A 169 -25.05 -14.67 -7.89
CA THR A 169 -24.20 -15.55 -8.71
C THR A 169 -23.90 -15.29 -10.19
N THR A 170 -24.45 -14.26 -10.84
CA THR A 170 -24.13 -14.01 -12.27
C THR A 170 -23.52 -12.63 -12.47
N TYR A 171 -22.31 -12.57 -13.05
CA TYR A 171 -21.62 -11.33 -13.45
C TYR A 171 -22.31 -10.68 -14.66
N LYS A 172 -23.58 -10.29 -14.52
CA LYS A 172 -24.31 -9.54 -15.55
C LYS A 172 -24.03 -8.05 -15.37
N LEU A 173 -23.39 -7.46 -16.37
CA LEU A 173 -23.20 -6.02 -16.51
C LEU A 173 -24.34 -5.48 -17.36
N ASP A 174 -25.07 -4.51 -16.81
CA ASP A 174 -26.05 -3.75 -17.57
C ASP A 174 -25.31 -2.57 -18.21
N TRP A 175 -25.30 -2.56 -19.55
CA TRP A 175 -24.66 -1.49 -20.30
C TRP A 175 -25.69 -0.40 -20.57
N SER A 176 -25.44 0.80 -20.05
CA SER A 176 -26.25 1.98 -20.34
C SER A 176 -25.45 2.98 -21.16
N LEU A 177 -26.10 3.62 -22.13
CA LEU A 177 -25.58 4.84 -22.74
C LEU A 177 -25.53 5.95 -21.67
N PRO A 178 -24.55 6.88 -21.72
CA PRO A 178 -24.52 8.03 -20.82
C PRO A 178 -25.74 8.90 -21.15
N ASN A 179 -26.58 9.17 -20.16
CA ASN A 179 -27.49 10.32 -20.25
C ASN A 179 -26.63 11.58 -20.03
N ARG A 180 -26.81 12.58 -20.89
CA ARG A 180 -26.17 13.90 -20.77
C ARG A 180 -26.40 14.51 -19.38
#